data_AF-A0A968Q9M0-F1
#
_entry.id   AF-A0A968Q9M0-F1
#
_cell.length_a   1.000
_cell.length_b   1.000
_cell.length_c   1.000
_cell.angle_alpha   90.00
_cell.angle_beta   90.00
_cell.angle_gamma   90.00
#
_symmetry.space_group_name_H-M   'P 1'
#
loop_
_entity.id
_entity.type
_entity.pdbx_description
1 polymer ?
#
loop_
_entity_poly.entity_id
_entity_poly.type
_entity_poly.pdbx_seq_one_letter_code
_entity_poly.pdbx_strand_id
1 'polypeptide(L)'
;MVSMPHSPGPTSTGLVKPLLAGGLMLVIVGLIQNVGGVRQWLVTNQPSQPQDCEAIIHSDARLSREQLASLLTIPERDPKDAVRKIVSEPYCRLPQLQVRSGVVAEREAYPLAFDPNTQLVILYENDEYAGYRFRFQ
;
A
#
# COMPACT_ATOMS: atom_id res chain seq x y z
N MET A 1 19.35 47.13 69.58
CA MET A 1 18.36 46.41 68.75
C MET A 1 17.48 47.43 68.05
N VAL A 2 17.04 47.09 66.85
CA VAL A 2 16.87 47.95 65.66
C VAL A 2 15.62 48.88 65.68
N SER A 3 15.79 50.00 64.97
CA SER A 3 14.89 51.14 64.75
C SER A 3 13.68 50.87 63.84
N MET A 4 12.60 51.62 64.11
CA MET A 4 11.61 52.31 63.25
C MET A 4 10.81 51.54 62.14
N PRO A 5 9.48 51.79 62.05
CA PRO A 5 8.65 51.44 60.89
C PRO A 5 8.54 52.62 59.92
N HIS A 6 8.70 52.38 58.62
CA HIS A 6 8.16 53.22 57.55
C HIS A 6 8.19 52.47 56.20
N SER A 7 7.02 52.31 55.58
CA SER A 7 6.84 52.03 54.16
C SER A 7 5.67 52.91 53.72
N PRO A 8 5.85 53.78 52.73
CA PRO A 8 5.45 53.39 51.37
C PRO A 8 6.36 53.98 50.26
N GLY A 9 6.65 53.19 49.24
CA GLY A 9 7.22 53.67 47.97
C GLY A 9 6.14 53.78 46.89
N PRO A 10 6.14 54.83 46.05
CA PRO A 10 5.18 55.00 44.98
C PRO A 10 5.54 54.18 43.74
N THR A 11 4.47 53.89 42.99
CA THR A 11 4.38 53.33 41.63
C THR A 11 5.47 53.74 40.65
N SER A 12 6.01 52.76 39.92
CA SER A 12 6.48 52.94 38.55
C SER A 12 6.24 51.66 37.75
N THR A 13 5.11 51.63 37.04
CA THR A 13 4.80 50.68 35.98
C THR A 13 5.76 50.88 34.81
N GLY A 14 6.83 50.10 34.80
CA GLY A 14 7.75 49.95 33.67
C GLY A 14 7.21 48.97 32.64
N LEU A 15 6.58 49.53 31.63
CA LEU A 15 6.29 49.00 30.29
C LEU A 15 7.27 47.91 29.79
N VAL A 16 6.80 46.67 29.60
CA VAL A 16 7.29 45.75 28.54
C VAL A 16 6.24 44.70 28.13
N LYS A 17 5.68 44.89 26.93
CA LYS A 17 5.24 43.91 25.91
C LYS A 17 4.19 42.81 26.26
N PRO A 18 2.95 42.92 25.76
CA PRO A 18 2.11 41.77 25.45
C PRO A 18 2.05 41.59 23.92
N LEU A 19 2.97 40.82 23.34
CA LEU A 19 2.93 40.49 21.90
C LEU A 19 3.46 39.07 21.66
N LEU A 20 2.94 38.09 22.42
CA LEU A 20 3.23 36.67 22.22
C LEU A 20 1.98 35.79 22.42
N ALA A 21 0.79 36.30 22.08
CA ALA A 21 -0.46 35.54 22.19
C ALA A 21 -1.28 35.50 20.89
N GLY A 22 -0.65 35.72 19.72
CA GLY A 22 -1.34 35.70 18.42
C GLY A 22 -0.87 34.62 17.43
N GLY A 23 0.30 34.02 17.64
CA GLY A 23 0.95 33.19 16.62
C GLY A 23 0.45 31.75 16.51
N LEU A 24 -0.12 31.17 17.58
CA LEU A 24 -0.40 29.73 17.62
C LEU A 24 -1.70 29.33 16.89
N MET A 25 -2.68 30.24 16.80
CA MET A 25 -3.99 29.92 16.19
C MET A 25 -3.94 29.83 14.66
N LEU A 26 -3.01 30.54 14.00
CA LEU A 26 -2.87 30.48 12.53
C LEU A 26 -2.28 29.15 12.04
N VAL A 27 -1.49 28.45 12.87
CA VAL A 27 -0.92 27.14 12.52
C VAL A 27 -2.01 26.06 12.46
N ILE A 28 -3.00 26.10 13.36
CA ILE A 28 -4.09 25.12 13.39
C ILE A 28 -5.01 25.30 12.16
N VAL A 29 -5.35 26.55 11.81
CA VAL A 29 -6.19 26.83 10.63
C VAL A 29 -5.47 26.47 9.32
N GLY A 30 -4.15 26.70 9.24
CA GLY A 30 -3.34 26.29 8.09
C GLY A 30 -3.27 24.77 7.91
N LEU A 31 -3.21 24.00 9.00
CA LEU A 31 -3.22 22.53 8.95
C LEU A 31 -4.55 21.97 8.43
N ILE A 32 -5.69 22.61 8.74
CA ILE A 32 -7.01 22.18 8.26
C ILE A 32 -7.17 22.43 6.76
N GLN A 33 -6.43 23.37 6.17
CA GLN A 33 -6.45 23.55 4.70
C GLN A 33 -5.51 22.59 3.97
N ASN A 34 -4.59 21.93 4.69
CA ASN A 34 -3.70 20.89 4.16
C ASN A 34 -4.17 19.48 4.57
N VAL A 35 -5.46 19.18 4.37
CA VAL A 35 -6.04 17.83 4.61
C VAL A 35 -5.41 16.77 3.69
N GLY A 36 -4.75 17.18 2.60
CA GLY A 36 -4.05 16.28 1.67
C GLY A 36 -2.78 15.66 2.27
N GLY A 37 -1.96 16.46 2.96
CA GLY A 37 -0.65 16.00 3.46
C GLY A 37 -0.73 15.04 4.65
N VAL A 38 -1.64 15.26 5.59
CA VAL A 38 -1.84 14.36 6.75
C VAL A 38 -2.51 13.04 6.37
N ARG A 39 -3.38 13.03 5.35
CA ARG A 39 -3.91 11.78 4.78
C ARG A 39 -2.81 10.95 4.14
N GLN A 40 -1.87 11.57 3.42
CA GLN A 40 -0.76 10.88 2.76
C GLN A 40 0.11 10.10 3.76
N TRP A 41 0.39 10.68 4.93
CA TRP A 41 1.20 10.02 5.96
C TRP A 41 0.46 8.88 6.67
N LEU A 42 -0.86 8.98 6.86
CA LEU A 42 -1.68 7.92 7.46
C LEU A 42 -1.92 6.71 6.54
N VAL A 43 -1.72 6.87 5.23
CA VAL A 43 -1.90 5.80 4.21
C VAL A 43 -0.61 5.03 3.93
N THR A 44 0.52 5.39 4.55
CA THR A 44 1.84 4.79 4.27
C THR A 44 1.99 3.33 4.72
N ASN A 45 1.00 2.76 5.44
CA ASN A 45 0.99 1.35 5.87
C ASN A 45 -0.07 0.48 5.17
N GLN A 46 -0.67 0.94 4.06
CA GLN A 46 -1.44 0.05 3.22
C GLN A 46 -0.45 -0.69 2.31
N PRO A 47 -0.37 -2.04 2.36
CA PRO A 47 0.40 -2.77 1.36
C PRO A 47 -0.10 -2.30 0.00
N SER A 48 0.82 -1.79 -0.82
CA SER A 48 0.56 -1.29 -2.16
C SER A 48 -0.40 -2.27 -2.82
N GLN A 49 -1.67 -1.88 -3.02
CA GLN A 49 -2.52 -2.57 -3.97
C GLN A 49 -1.67 -2.63 -5.24
N PRO A 50 -1.32 -3.82 -5.77
CA PRO A 50 -0.63 -3.87 -7.04
C PRO A 50 -1.53 -3.09 -7.98
N GLN A 51 -1.01 -2.01 -8.58
CA GLN A 51 -1.81 -0.99 -9.28
C GLN A 51 -2.62 -1.53 -10.49
N ASP A 52 -2.67 -2.86 -10.66
CA ASP A 52 -3.25 -3.57 -11.79
C ASP A 52 -4.14 -4.76 -11.39
N CYS A 53 -4.54 -4.92 -10.12
CA CYS A 53 -5.53 -5.94 -9.78
C CYS A 53 -6.94 -5.45 -10.16
N GLU A 54 -7.64 -6.22 -11.00
CA GLU A 54 -9.06 -5.98 -11.31
C GLU A 54 -9.94 -6.46 -10.13
N ALA A 55 -9.60 -7.61 -9.55
CA ALA A 55 -10.29 -8.14 -8.38
C ALA A 55 -9.32 -8.94 -7.49
N ILE A 56 -9.31 -8.65 -6.19
CA ILE A 56 -8.65 -9.48 -5.18
C ILE A 56 -9.49 -10.74 -4.97
N ILE A 57 -8.87 -11.91 -5.08
CA ILE A 57 -9.54 -13.21 -4.89
C ILE A 57 -9.21 -13.74 -3.50
N HIS A 58 -7.91 -13.83 -3.16
CA HIS A 58 -7.46 -14.32 -1.86
C HIS A 58 -6.24 -13.51 -1.37
N SER A 59 -6.45 -12.59 -0.43
CA SER A 59 -5.43 -11.60 -0.01
C SER A 59 -4.14 -12.21 0.55
N ASP A 60 -4.21 -13.41 1.11
CA ASP A 60 -3.07 -14.10 1.72
C ASP A 60 -2.43 -15.14 0.79
N ALA A 61 -2.92 -15.27 -0.46
CA ALA A 61 -2.37 -16.23 -1.39
C ALA A 61 -0.93 -15.87 -1.75
N ARG A 62 -0.03 -16.82 -1.55
CA ARG A 62 1.38 -16.73 -1.93
C ARG A 62 1.85 -18.05 -2.51
N LEU A 63 2.71 -17.98 -3.51
CA LEU A 63 3.29 -19.13 -4.18
C LEU A 63 4.59 -19.54 -3.48
N SER A 64 4.66 -20.77 -2.99
CA SER A 64 5.88 -21.34 -2.42
C SER A 64 6.93 -21.70 -3.50
N ARG A 65 8.17 -22.00 -3.08
CA ARG A 65 9.21 -22.47 -4.02
C ARG A 65 8.83 -23.82 -4.63
N GLU A 66 8.26 -24.69 -3.82
CA GLU A 66 7.84 -26.04 -4.19
C GLU A 66 6.68 -25.98 -5.19
N GLN A 67 5.67 -25.16 -4.91
CA GLN A 67 4.56 -24.95 -5.84
C GLN A 67 5.04 -24.35 -7.16
N LEU A 68 5.95 -23.38 -7.12
CA LEU A 68 6.56 -22.83 -8.34
C LEU A 68 7.29 -23.93 -9.11
N ALA A 69 8.17 -24.69 -8.46
CA ALA A 69 8.91 -25.77 -9.11
C ALA A 69 7.98 -26.82 -9.74
N SER A 70 6.89 -27.19 -9.08
CA SER A 70 5.88 -28.12 -9.62
C SER A 70 5.08 -27.49 -10.76
N LEU A 71 4.76 -26.19 -10.71
CA LEU A 71 4.10 -25.50 -11.81
C LEU A 71 4.95 -25.54 -13.09
N LEU A 72 6.27 -25.40 -12.96
CA LEU A 72 7.21 -25.43 -14.09
C LEU A 72 7.23 -26.78 -14.85
N THR A 73 6.62 -27.83 -14.29
CA THR A 73 6.48 -29.14 -14.97
C THR A 73 5.17 -29.28 -15.73
N ILE A 74 4.21 -28.35 -15.58
CA ILE A 74 2.95 -28.38 -16.34
C ILE A 74 3.23 -27.92 -17.78
N PRO A 75 2.90 -28.75 -18.80
CA PRO A 75 3.01 -28.33 -20.18
C PRO A 75 1.94 -27.30 -20.53
N GLU A 76 2.26 -26.39 -21.45
CA GLU A 76 1.25 -25.51 -22.04
C GLU A 76 0.10 -26.33 -22.63
N ARG A 77 -1.09 -25.73 -22.64
CA ARG A 77 -2.37 -26.30 -23.09
C ARG A 77 -3.03 -27.30 -22.14
N ASP A 78 -2.37 -27.66 -21.03
CA ASP A 78 -3.05 -28.39 -19.96
C ASP A 78 -4.22 -27.58 -19.39
N PRO A 79 -5.28 -28.25 -18.89
CA PRO A 79 -6.44 -27.55 -18.36
C PRO A 79 -6.06 -26.69 -17.14
N LYS A 80 -6.72 -25.54 -16.98
CA LYS A 80 -6.56 -24.64 -15.83
C LYS A 80 -6.64 -25.37 -14.50
N ASP A 81 -7.51 -26.38 -14.39
CA ASP A 81 -7.63 -27.23 -13.21
C ASP A 81 -6.35 -27.98 -12.83
N ALA A 82 -5.51 -28.36 -13.80
CA ALA A 82 -4.21 -28.98 -13.52
C ALA A 82 -3.29 -27.99 -12.79
N VAL A 83 -3.28 -26.72 -13.22
CA VAL A 83 -2.56 -25.64 -12.54
C VAL A 83 -3.14 -25.40 -11.13
N ARG A 84 -4.47 -25.40 -10.99
CA ARG A 84 -5.14 -25.16 -9.69
C ARG A 84 -4.81 -26.18 -8.61
N LYS A 85 -4.55 -27.43 -9.00
CA LYS A 85 -4.08 -28.47 -8.07
C LYS A 85 -2.72 -28.16 -7.46
N ILE A 86 -1.92 -27.30 -8.09
CA ILE A 86 -0.58 -26.93 -7.61
C ILE A 86 -0.61 -25.60 -6.86
N VAL A 87 -1.15 -24.54 -7.47
CA VAL A 87 -0.96 -23.16 -6.99
C VAL A 87 -2.10 -22.59 -6.14
N SER A 88 -3.19 -23.36 -5.91
CA SER A 88 -4.41 -22.87 -5.23
C SER A 88 -5.01 -21.62 -5.90
N GLU A 89 -5.90 -20.91 -5.22
CA GLU A 89 -6.48 -19.65 -5.70
C GLU A 89 -5.44 -18.51 -5.80
N PRO A 90 -5.61 -17.56 -6.74
CA PRO A 90 -4.65 -16.48 -6.92
C PRO A 90 -4.82 -15.39 -5.85
N TYR A 91 -3.81 -14.54 -5.72
CA TYR A 91 -3.95 -13.32 -4.95
C TYR A 91 -5.00 -12.40 -5.59
N CYS A 92 -4.84 -12.14 -6.89
CA CYS A 92 -5.77 -11.33 -7.63
C CYS A 92 -5.87 -11.74 -9.10
N ARG A 93 -7.01 -11.40 -9.71
CA ARG A 93 -7.19 -11.40 -11.15
C ARG A 93 -6.71 -10.05 -11.69
N LEU A 94 -5.93 -10.09 -12.76
CA LEU A 94 -5.50 -8.91 -13.48
C LEU A 94 -6.44 -8.68 -14.69
N PRO A 95 -6.49 -7.45 -15.24
CA PRO A 95 -7.21 -7.16 -16.47
C PRO A 95 -6.89 -8.16 -17.57
N GLN A 96 -7.94 -8.67 -18.20
CA GLN A 96 -7.83 -9.55 -19.35
C GLN A 96 -7.11 -8.85 -20.51
N LEU A 97 -6.41 -9.63 -21.33
CA LEU A 97 -5.73 -9.13 -22.54
C LEU A 97 -6.30 -9.80 -23.78
N GLN A 98 -6.36 -9.05 -24.88
CA GLN A 98 -6.49 -9.65 -26.20
C GLN A 98 -5.08 -9.88 -26.76
N VAL A 99 -4.63 -11.13 -26.77
CA VAL A 99 -3.28 -11.49 -27.23
C VAL A 99 -3.24 -11.56 -28.77
N ARG A 100 -4.37 -11.88 -29.38
CA ARG A 100 -4.62 -11.99 -30.83
C ARG A 100 -6.10 -11.79 -31.11
N SER A 101 -6.46 -11.45 -32.35
CA SER A 101 -7.85 -11.19 -32.75
C SER A 101 -8.78 -12.32 -32.30
N GLY A 102 -9.65 -12.02 -31.34
CA GLY A 102 -10.68 -12.95 -30.85
C GLY A 102 -10.28 -13.87 -29.71
N VAL A 103 -9.03 -13.87 -29.22
CA VAL A 103 -8.62 -14.68 -28.06
C VAL A 103 -8.40 -13.78 -26.85
N VAL A 104 -9.29 -13.95 -25.86
CA VAL A 104 -9.21 -13.30 -24.56
C VAL A 104 -8.37 -14.18 -23.64
N ALA A 105 -7.32 -13.58 -23.08
CA ALA A 105 -6.45 -14.23 -22.12
C ALA A 105 -6.77 -13.74 -20.70
N GLU A 106 -7.03 -14.69 -19.81
CA GLU A 106 -7.17 -14.46 -18.39
C GLU A 106 -5.80 -14.42 -17.72
N ARG A 107 -5.68 -13.58 -16.69
CA ARG A 107 -4.41 -13.35 -16.00
C ARG A 107 -4.60 -13.37 -14.50
N GLU A 108 -3.72 -14.09 -13.83
CA GLU A 108 -3.76 -14.27 -12.40
C GLU A 108 -2.38 -14.00 -11.79
N ALA A 109 -2.35 -13.22 -10.72
CA ALA A 109 -1.11 -12.87 -10.02
C ALA A 109 -0.96 -13.68 -8.73
N TYR A 110 0.25 -14.18 -8.51
CA TYR A 110 0.66 -14.90 -7.32
C TYR A 110 1.97 -14.29 -6.79
N PRO A 111 1.92 -13.52 -5.70
CA PRO A 111 3.12 -13.07 -4.99
C PRO A 111 3.97 -14.27 -4.58
N LEU A 112 5.29 -14.18 -4.77
CA LEU A 112 6.18 -15.23 -4.31
C LEU A 112 6.32 -15.15 -2.79
N ALA A 113 6.17 -16.28 -2.10
CA ALA A 113 6.32 -16.34 -0.65
C ALA A 113 7.75 -15.99 -0.19
N PHE A 114 8.73 -16.25 -1.05
CA PHE A 114 10.16 -16.12 -0.77
C PHE A 114 10.82 -14.89 -1.42
N ASP A 115 10.06 -14.11 -2.17
CA ASP A 115 10.51 -12.84 -2.75
C ASP A 115 9.31 -11.87 -2.85
N PRO A 116 9.12 -10.99 -1.86
CA PRO A 116 7.92 -10.16 -1.76
C PRO A 116 7.80 -9.11 -2.87
N ASN A 117 8.88 -8.83 -3.61
CA ASN A 117 8.89 -7.86 -4.70
C ASN A 117 8.66 -8.50 -6.07
N THR A 118 8.47 -9.82 -6.12
CA THR A 118 8.26 -10.58 -7.34
C THR A 118 6.91 -11.30 -7.30
N GLN A 119 6.20 -11.27 -8.43
CA GLN A 119 4.96 -11.99 -8.64
C GLN A 119 5.09 -12.91 -9.85
N LEU A 120 4.52 -14.10 -9.75
CA LEU A 120 4.24 -14.92 -10.91
C LEU A 120 2.89 -14.51 -11.50
N VAL A 121 2.85 -14.21 -12.78
CA VAL A 121 1.60 -13.99 -13.52
C VAL A 121 1.37 -15.19 -14.43
N ILE A 122 0.29 -15.93 -14.17
CA ILE A 122 -0.14 -17.06 -14.99
C ILE A 122 -1.15 -16.58 -16.03
N LEU A 123 -1.00 -17.05 -17.26
CA LEU A 123 -1.87 -16.77 -18.39
C LEU A 123 -2.73 -18.00 -18.71
N TYR A 124 -4.02 -17.77 -18.97
CA TYR A 124 -4.92 -18.81 -19.47
C TYR A 124 -5.64 -18.33 -20.73
N GLU A 125 -5.83 -19.23 -21.68
CA GLU A 125 -6.62 -19.00 -22.89
C GLU A 125 -7.60 -20.17 -23.06
N ASN A 126 -8.90 -19.89 -23.22
CA ASN A 126 -9.93 -20.94 -23.36
C ASN A 126 -9.91 -22.00 -22.24
N ASP A 127 -9.65 -21.58 -21.00
CA ASP A 127 -9.50 -22.45 -19.82
C ASP A 127 -8.31 -23.42 -19.88
N GLU A 128 -7.36 -23.18 -20.79
CA GLU A 128 -6.08 -23.87 -20.88
C GLU A 128 -4.94 -22.98 -20.35
N TYR A 129 -3.95 -23.58 -19.72
CA TYR A 129 -2.72 -22.93 -19.32
C TYR A 129 -1.92 -22.49 -20.55
N ALA A 130 -1.67 -21.18 -20.66
CA ALA A 130 -0.98 -20.57 -21.80
C ALA A 130 0.44 -20.09 -21.46
N GLY A 131 0.93 -20.39 -20.23
CA GLY A 131 2.26 -20.02 -19.77
C GLY A 131 2.26 -19.04 -18.59
N TYR A 132 3.44 -18.50 -18.29
CA TYR A 132 3.63 -17.59 -17.16
C TYR A 132 4.72 -16.56 -17.46
N ARG A 133 4.75 -15.51 -16.65
CA ARG A 133 5.88 -14.58 -16.58
C ARG A 133 6.11 -14.10 -15.16
N PHE A 134 7.35 -13.77 -14.84
CA PHE A 134 7.65 -13.02 -13.63
C PHE A 134 7.39 -11.54 -13.86
N ARG A 135 6.81 -10.89 -12.84
CA ARG A 135 6.67 -9.46 -12.74
C ARG A 135 7.47 -9.00 -11.53
N PHE A 136 8.39 -8.08 -11.78
CA PHE A 136 9.22 -7.43 -10.77
C PHE A 136 8.63 -6.04 -10.48
N GLN A 137 8.66 -5.62 -9.21
CA GLN A 137 8.27 -4.27 -8.77
C GLN A 137 9.48 -3.35 -8.66
#